data_AF-A0A1U7YM33-F1
#
_entry.id   AF-A0A1U7YM33-F1
#
_cell.length_a   1.000
_cell.length_b   1.000
_cell.length_c   1.000
_cell.angle_alpha   90.00
_cell.angle_beta   90.00
_cell.angle_gamma   90.00
#
_symmetry.space_group_name_H-M   'P 1'
#
loop_
_entity.id
_entity.type
_entity.pdbx_description
1 polymer ?
#
loop_
_entity_poly.entity_id
_entity_poly.type
_entity_poly.pdbx_seq_one_letter_code
_entity_poly.pdbx_strand_id
1 'polypeptide(L)'
;MSVYYSRALNLIFSISFRDHLDTCILNKAELCVIDALPNVNEQVPFISCVERLRLLADHQWETCSKKLNLNTELIRDCIHSFRLLLIEKRNAAEIKALQPPLEGVPWIVVDGQHVEGYPNFISYICKAYKGTDPLPGCSSSVNSVKLDASE
;
A
#
# COMPACT_ATOMS: atom_id res chain seq x y z
N MET A 1 11.38 -11.92 -4.02
CA MET A 1 10.04 -11.31 -4.17
C MET A 1 9.65 -10.43 -2.97
N SER A 2 9.97 -10.81 -1.72
CA SER A 2 9.63 -10.04 -0.51
C SER A 2 10.23 -8.61 -0.44
N VAL A 3 11.47 -8.40 -0.91
CA VAL A 3 12.15 -7.08 -0.86
C VAL A 3 11.57 -6.07 -1.86
N TYR A 4 11.16 -6.51 -3.05
CA TYR A 4 10.52 -5.64 -4.05
C TYR A 4 9.09 -5.27 -3.66
N TYR A 5 8.35 -6.21 -3.04
CA TYR A 5 6.98 -5.97 -2.60
C TYR A 5 6.93 -5.05 -1.37
N SER A 6 7.88 -5.19 -0.44
CA SER A 6 8.03 -4.27 0.71
C SER A 6 8.37 -2.84 0.27
N ARG A 7 9.21 -2.67 -0.77
CA ARG A 7 9.46 -1.36 -1.38
C ARG A 7 8.26 -0.81 -2.17
N ALA A 8 7.50 -1.67 -2.86
CA ALA A 8 6.33 -1.27 -3.64
C ALA A 8 5.14 -0.87 -2.76
N LEU A 9 4.87 -1.58 -1.65
CA LEU A 9 3.83 -1.19 -0.69
C LEU A 9 4.12 0.17 -0.04
N ASN A 10 5.39 0.44 0.29
CA ASN A 10 5.80 1.72 0.88
C ASN A 10 5.56 2.91 -0.06
N LEU A 11 5.59 2.69 -1.38
CA LEU A 11 5.39 3.75 -2.38
C LEU A 11 3.94 3.87 -2.86
N ILE A 12 3.14 2.79 -2.82
CA ILE A 12 1.78 2.80 -3.36
C ILE A 12 0.77 3.43 -2.37
N PHE A 13 0.99 3.33 -1.06
CA PHE A 13 0.01 3.78 -0.05
C PHE A 13 0.32 5.13 0.61
N SER A 14 1.58 5.51 0.70
CA SER A 14 1.95 6.69 1.48
C SER A 14 2.09 7.93 0.59
N ILE A 15 1.00 8.68 0.49
CA ILE A 15 0.92 10.14 0.77
C ILE A 15 -0.13 10.83 -0.12
N SER A 16 -1.38 10.86 0.37
CA SER A 16 -2.27 11.99 0.12
C SER A 16 -2.06 13.02 1.24
N PHE A 17 -0.94 13.78 1.23
CA PHE A 17 -0.80 14.98 2.07
C PHE A 17 -1.59 16.15 1.45
N ARG A 18 -2.90 15.96 1.24
CA ARG A 18 -3.83 17.07 1.01
C ARG A 18 -4.63 17.28 2.30
N ASP A 19 -4.04 18.06 3.20
CA ASP A 19 -4.66 18.99 4.16
C ASP A 19 -5.96 18.63 4.89
N HIS A 20 -6.12 17.40 5.42
CA HIS A 20 -7.11 17.15 6.49
C HIS A 20 -6.53 16.30 7.61
N LEU A 21 -6.61 16.79 8.85
CA LEU A 21 -6.02 16.21 10.06
C LEU A 21 -6.46 14.75 10.31
N ASP A 22 -7.63 14.36 9.81
CA ASP A 22 -8.24 13.04 10.03
C ASP A 22 -7.74 11.95 9.05
N THR A 23 -7.22 12.32 7.88
CA THR A 23 -6.54 11.36 6.99
C THR A 23 -5.18 10.92 7.55
N CYS A 24 -4.64 11.69 8.50
CA CYS A 24 -3.37 11.44 9.17
C CYS A 24 -3.41 10.18 10.03
N ILE A 25 -4.47 9.94 10.81
CA ILE A 25 -4.51 8.80 11.74
C ILE A 25 -4.55 7.45 10.99
N LEU A 26 -5.27 7.41 9.87
CA LEU A 26 -5.34 6.22 9.02
C LEU A 26 -3.98 5.91 8.36
N ASN A 27 -3.30 6.94 7.83
CA ASN A 27 -1.93 6.79 7.29
C ASN A 27 -0.96 6.26 8.35
N LYS A 28 -1.06 6.78 9.58
CA LYS A 28 -0.23 6.31 10.70
C LYS A 28 -0.51 4.84 11.03
N ALA A 29 -1.77 4.44 11.08
CA ALA A 29 -2.15 3.05 11.33
C ALA A 29 -1.62 2.11 10.24
N GLU A 30 -1.69 2.49 8.96
CA GLU A 30 -1.14 1.72 7.84
C GLU A 30 0.39 1.60 7.94
N LEU A 31 1.10 2.70 8.17
CA LEU A 31 2.56 2.70 8.37
C LEU A 31 2.97 1.80 9.54
N CYS A 32 2.25 1.89 10.65
CA CYS A 32 2.50 1.09 11.84
C CYS A 32 2.22 -0.40 11.61
N VAL A 33 1.21 -0.77 10.82
CA VAL A 33 0.97 -2.19 10.49
C VAL A 33 2.08 -2.74 9.59
N ILE A 34 2.55 -1.95 8.61
CA ILE A 34 3.62 -2.36 7.69
C ILE A 34 4.92 -2.59 8.47
N ASP A 35 5.20 -1.74 9.44
CA ASP A 35 6.40 -1.82 10.27
C ASP A 35 6.29 -2.88 11.40
N ALA A 36 5.08 -3.21 11.87
CA ALA A 36 4.86 -4.22 12.90
C ALA A 36 4.78 -5.65 12.35
N LEU A 37 4.20 -5.85 11.16
CA LEU A 37 3.97 -7.18 10.60
C LEU A 37 5.01 -7.52 9.53
N PRO A 38 5.66 -8.70 9.57
CA PRO A 38 6.68 -9.08 8.60
C PRO A 38 6.11 -9.56 7.27
N ASN A 39 4.83 -9.92 7.22
CA ASN A 39 4.21 -10.59 6.09
C ASN A 39 3.20 -9.68 5.39
N VAL A 40 3.44 -9.47 4.10
CA VAL A 40 2.55 -8.76 3.18
C VAL A 40 1.11 -9.28 3.21
N ASN A 41 0.93 -10.60 3.34
CA ASN A 41 -0.40 -11.22 3.36
C ASN A 41 -1.19 -10.87 4.62
N GLU A 42 -0.53 -10.37 5.67
CA GLU A 42 -1.15 -9.88 6.89
C GLU A 42 -1.31 -8.35 6.86
N GLN A 43 -0.39 -7.64 6.20
CA GLN A 43 -0.44 -6.20 5.99
C GLN A 43 -1.59 -5.78 5.07
N VAL A 44 -1.70 -6.41 3.89
CA VAL A 44 -2.62 -6.01 2.81
C VAL A 44 -4.10 -6.06 3.24
N PRO A 45 -4.59 -7.09 3.96
CA PRO A 45 -5.97 -7.11 4.45
C PRO A 45 -6.30 -5.94 5.38
N PHE A 46 -5.34 -5.54 6.25
CA PHE A 46 -5.52 -4.40 7.14
C PHE A 46 -5.58 -3.10 6.37
N ILE A 47 -4.63 -2.86 5.46
CA ILE A 47 -4.59 -1.66 4.62
C ILE A 47 -5.87 -1.56 3.78
N SER A 48 -6.28 -2.66 3.13
CA SER A 48 -7.54 -2.71 2.37
C SER A 48 -8.77 -2.37 3.22
N CYS A 49 -8.77 -2.77 4.49
CA CYS A 49 -9.83 -2.40 5.42
C CYS A 49 -9.79 -0.91 5.75
N VAL A 50 -8.63 -0.34 6.03
CA VAL A 50 -8.47 1.08 6.33
C VAL A 50 -8.85 1.97 5.13
N GLU A 51 -8.52 1.56 3.91
CA GLU A 51 -8.95 2.29 2.71
C GLU A 51 -10.47 2.31 2.53
N ARG A 52 -11.18 1.25 2.94
CA ARG A 52 -12.65 1.26 2.97
C ARG A 52 -13.17 2.24 4.01
N LEU A 53 -12.53 2.36 5.18
CA LEU A 53 -12.90 3.37 6.17
C LEU A 53 -12.73 4.78 5.61
N ARG A 54 -11.63 5.03 4.86
CA ARG A 54 -11.40 6.31 4.18
C ARG A 54 -12.52 6.67 3.20
N LEU A 55 -13.03 5.71 2.42
CA LEU A 55 -14.18 5.91 1.53
C LEU A 55 -15.47 6.27 2.29
N LEU A 56 -15.61 5.76 3.51
CA LEU A 56 -16.76 5.99 4.38
C LEU A 56 -16.61 7.21 5.30
N ALA A 57 -15.49 7.94 5.19
CA ALA A 57 -15.11 8.99 6.14
C ALA A 57 -15.13 8.52 7.62
N ASP A 58 -14.81 7.25 7.84
CA ASP A 58 -14.61 6.66 9.17
C ASP A 58 -13.11 6.61 9.48
N HIS A 59 -12.77 6.84 10.74
CA HIS A 59 -11.39 6.92 11.23
C HIS A 59 -11.06 5.84 12.26
N GLN A 60 -12.00 4.94 12.56
CA GLN A 60 -11.85 3.87 13.56
C GLN A 60 -11.05 2.68 13.02
N TRP A 61 -9.77 2.88 12.75
CA TRP A 61 -8.86 1.83 12.25
C TRP A 61 -8.80 0.60 13.18
N GLU A 62 -9.09 0.75 14.48
CA GLU A 62 -9.15 -0.37 15.44
C GLU A 62 -10.20 -1.40 15.05
N THR A 63 -11.26 -1.01 14.35
CA THR A 63 -12.28 -1.94 13.84
C THR A 63 -11.67 -2.91 12.83
N CYS A 64 -10.74 -2.45 11.98
CA CYS A 64 -9.99 -3.29 11.05
C CYS A 64 -9.05 -4.24 11.77
N SER A 65 -8.35 -3.76 12.79
CA SER A 65 -7.48 -4.59 13.64
C SER A 65 -8.28 -5.72 14.30
N LYS A 66 -9.43 -5.38 14.92
CA LYS A 66 -10.33 -6.36 15.56
C LYS A 66 -10.90 -7.35 14.55
N LYS A 67 -11.39 -6.89 13.40
CA LYS A 67 -11.95 -7.76 12.34
C LYS A 67 -10.95 -8.80 11.83
N LEU A 68 -9.67 -8.45 11.81
CA LEU A 68 -8.58 -9.30 11.34
C LEU A 68 -7.87 -10.07 12.47
N ASN A 69 -8.36 -9.98 13.71
CA ASN A 69 -7.74 -10.58 14.90
C ASN A 69 -6.27 -10.16 15.11
N LEU A 70 -5.93 -8.92 14.76
CA LEU A 70 -4.59 -8.36 15.01
C LEU A 70 -4.47 -7.84 16.45
N ASN A 71 -3.26 -7.87 16.99
CA ASN A 71 -2.98 -7.22 18.27
C ASN A 71 -2.99 -5.70 18.07
N THR A 72 -4.09 -5.07 18.50
CA THR A 72 -4.35 -3.65 18.30
C THR A 72 -3.31 -2.77 19.01
N GLU A 73 -2.74 -3.22 20.12
CA GLU A 73 -1.71 -2.46 20.84
C GLU A 73 -0.43 -2.27 20.01
N LEU A 74 -0.05 -3.26 19.18
CA LEU A 74 1.14 -3.14 18.31
C LEU A 74 1.06 -1.93 17.37
N ILE A 75 -0.15 -1.64 16.88
CA ILE A 75 -0.39 -0.51 15.98
C ILE A 75 -0.51 0.77 16.82
N ARG A 76 -1.28 0.73 17.93
CA ARG A 76 -1.52 1.90 18.78
C ARG A 76 -0.25 2.48 19.37
N ASP A 77 0.62 1.62 19.90
CA ASP A 77 1.88 2.02 20.52
C ASP A 77 2.78 2.73 19.49
N CYS A 78 2.71 2.32 18.22
CA CYS A 78 3.48 2.93 17.16
C CYS A 78 2.95 4.32 16.76
N ILE A 79 1.64 4.53 16.68
CA ILE A 79 1.00 5.76 16.14
C ILE A 79 1.47 7.05 16.83
N HIS A 80 1.83 6.99 18.12
CA HIS A 80 2.29 8.14 18.90
C HIS A 80 3.78 8.06 19.27
N SER A 81 4.52 7.11 18.69
CA SER A 81 5.92 6.86 19.04
C SER A 81 6.90 7.66 18.20
N PHE A 82 8.12 7.81 18.73
CA PHE A 82 9.28 8.25 17.95
C PHE A 82 9.59 7.31 16.77
N ARG A 83 9.21 6.02 16.85
CA ARG A 83 9.40 5.04 15.79
C ARG A 83 8.63 5.44 14.52
N LEU A 84 7.39 5.92 14.65
CA LEU A 84 6.61 6.42 13.52
C LEU A 84 7.30 7.61 12.82
N LEU A 85 7.84 8.57 13.58
CA LEU A 85 8.56 9.71 13.02
C LEU A 85 9.77 9.27 12.17
N LEU A 86 10.48 8.22 12.60
CA LEU A 86 11.59 7.66 11.83
C LEU A 86 11.12 6.99 10.53
N ILE A 87 9.97 6.33 10.54
CA ILE A 87 9.35 5.73 9.36
C ILE A 87 8.95 6.82 8.36
N GLU A 88 8.24 7.85 8.82
CA GLU A 88 7.85 8.99 7.97
C GLU A 88 9.06 9.69 7.35
N LYS A 89 10.13 9.92 8.14
CA LYS A 89 11.37 10.51 7.64
C LYS A 89 12.04 9.65 6.57
N ARG A 90 12.06 8.32 6.75
CA ARG A 90 12.61 7.39 5.76
C ARG A 90 11.79 7.44 4.48
N ASN A 91 10.47 7.34 4.58
CA ASN A 91 9.58 7.36 3.41
C ASN A 91 9.68 8.68 2.65
N ALA A 92 9.76 9.82 3.35
CA ALA A 92 9.98 11.12 2.72
C ALA A 92 11.31 11.19 1.95
N ALA A 93 12.37 10.58 2.48
CA ALA A 93 13.65 10.50 1.79
C ALA A 93 13.58 9.59 0.54
N GLU A 94 12.87 8.47 0.62
CA GLU A 94 12.63 7.57 -0.52
C GLU A 94 11.82 8.25 -1.62
N ILE A 95 10.75 8.96 -1.27
CA ILE A 95 9.94 9.73 -2.22
C ILE A 95 10.76 10.83 -2.90
N LYS A 96 11.56 11.57 -2.13
CA LYS A 96 12.45 12.61 -2.68
C LYS A 96 13.51 12.04 -3.64
N ALA A 97 13.88 10.78 -3.47
CA ALA A 97 14.86 10.10 -4.31
C ALA A 97 14.25 9.44 -5.57
N LEU A 98 12.93 9.51 -5.77
CA LEU A 98 12.27 8.95 -6.95
C LEU A 98 12.81 9.58 -8.24
N GLN A 99 12.91 8.74 -9.27
CA GLN A 99 13.29 9.12 -10.62
C GLN A 99 12.31 8.47 -11.61
N PRO A 100 11.52 9.26 -12.37
CA PRO A 100 11.40 10.72 -12.28
C PRO A 100 10.83 11.21 -10.93
N PRO A 101 10.94 12.51 -10.60
CA PRO A 101 10.32 13.08 -9.40
C PRO A 101 8.82 12.76 -9.32
N LEU A 102 8.29 12.63 -8.10
CA LEU A 102 6.87 12.33 -7.89
C LEU A 102 5.97 13.43 -8.47
N GLU A 103 5.16 13.08 -9.47
CA GLU A 103 4.21 14.01 -10.10
C GLU A 103 2.76 13.81 -9.62
N GLY A 104 2.45 12.65 -9.04
CA GLY A 104 1.13 12.32 -8.54
C GLY A 104 1.06 10.92 -7.91
N VAL A 105 -0.06 10.64 -7.25
CA VAL A 105 -0.36 9.32 -6.68
C VAL A 105 -1.60 8.72 -7.36
N PRO A 106 -1.69 7.39 -7.51
CA PRO A 106 -0.70 6.40 -7.09
C PRO A 106 0.58 6.41 -7.96
N TRP A 107 1.74 6.22 -7.33
CA TRP A 107 3.03 6.11 -8.03
C TRP A 107 3.47 4.65 -8.08
N ILE A 108 3.34 4.02 -9.24
CA ILE A 108 3.63 2.59 -9.40
C ILE A 108 5.01 2.42 -10.04
N VAL A 109 5.81 1.52 -9.46
CA VAL A 109 7.14 1.15 -9.97
C VAL A 109 7.17 -0.36 -10.20
N VAL A 110 7.47 -0.77 -11.44
CA VAL A 110 7.61 -2.18 -11.85
C VAL A 110 9.02 -2.37 -12.42
N ASP A 111 9.79 -3.33 -11.88
CA ASP A 111 11.19 -3.59 -12.23
C ASP A 111 12.08 -2.32 -12.25
N GLY A 112 11.82 -1.40 -11.31
CA GLY A 112 12.57 -0.13 -11.17
C GLY A 112 12.13 0.99 -12.14
N GLN A 113 11.14 0.75 -13.00
CA GLN A 113 10.60 1.76 -13.91
C GLN A 113 9.24 2.25 -13.41
N HIS A 114 9.04 3.56 -13.42
CA HIS A 114 7.71 4.13 -13.23
C HIS A 114 6.79 3.70 -14.39
N VAL A 115 5.57 3.29 -14.06
CA VAL A 115 4.56 2.92 -15.04
C VAL A 115 3.27 3.70 -14.78
N GLU A 116 2.56 4.02 -15.85
CA GLU A 116 1.20 4.52 -15.73
C GLU A 116 0.34 3.48 -15.01
N GLY A 117 -0.50 3.96 -14.08
CA GLY A 117 -1.29 3.09 -13.24
C GLY A 117 -2.47 2.44 -13.97
N TYR A 118 -3.68 2.77 -13.51
CA TYR A 118 -4.90 2.20 -14.07
C TYR A 118 -5.11 2.63 -15.53
N PRO A 119 -5.66 1.76 -16.42
CA PRO A 119 -6.07 0.36 -16.19
C PRO A 119 -4.96 -0.69 -16.37
N ASN A 120 -3.75 -0.27 -16.74
CA ASN A 120 -2.78 -1.15 -17.39
C ASN A 120 -1.70 -1.73 -16.47
N PHE A 121 -1.69 -1.39 -15.17
CA PHE A 121 -0.64 -1.83 -14.23
C PHE A 121 -0.43 -3.35 -14.21
N ILE A 122 -1.49 -4.15 -14.32
CA ILE A 122 -1.41 -5.62 -14.39
C ILE A 122 -0.57 -6.07 -15.59
N SER A 123 -0.71 -5.41 -16.75
CA SER A 123 0.07 -5.75 -17.95
C SER A 123 1.57 -5.52 -17.74
N TYR A 124 1.95 -4.48 -17.00
CA TYR A 124 3.35 -4.21 -16.66
C TYR A 124 3.90 -5.28 -15.71
N ILE A 125 3.11 -5.70 -14.71
CA ILE A 125 3.47 -6.80 -13.80
C ILE A 125 3.69 -8.09 -14.59
N CYS A 126 2.77 -8.45 -15.49
CA CYS A 126 2.86 -9.65 -16.30
C CYS A 126 4.10 -9.64 -17.21
N LYS A 127 4.42 -8.50 -17.83
CA LYS A 127 5.63 -8.35 -18.66
C LYS A 127 6.94 -8.45 -17.86
N ALA A 128 6.93 -7.99 -16.61
CA ALA A 128 8.10 -8.03 -15.75
C ALA A 128 8.35 -9.40 -15.09
N TYR A 129 7.34 -10.28 -15.08
CA TYR A 129 7.44 -11.61 -14.50
C TYR A 129 8.36 -12.52 -15.33
N LYS A 130 9.44 -13.01 -14.70
CA LYS A 130 10.46 -13.88 -15.31
C LYS A 130 10.37 -15.34 -14.85
N GLY A 131 9.36 -15.69 -14.07
CA GLY A 131 9.15 -17.05 -13.59
C GLY A 131 8.53 -17.95 -14.65
N THR A 132 8.63 -19.26 -14.43
CA THR A 132 8.12 -20.28 -15.36
C THR A 132 6.68 -20.69 -15.08
N ASP A 133 6.22 -20.49 -13.84
CA ASP A 133 4.88 -20.88 -13.45
C ASP A 133 3.87 -19.85 -13.97
N PRO A 134 2.71 -20.29 -14.49
CA PRO A 134 1.65 -19.37 -14.90
C PRO A 134 1.23 -18.47 -13.73
N LEU A 135 1.30 -17.16 -13.93
CA LEU A 135 0.82 -16.20 -12.95
C LEU A 135 -0.69 -15.99 -13.15
N PRO A 136 -1.55 -16.28 -12.15
CA PRO A 136 -2.97 -16.00 -12.25
C PRO A 136 -3.21 -14.53 -12.57
N GLY A 137 -4.09 -14.25 -13.54
CA GLY A 137 -4.37 -12.89 -14.03
C GLY A 137 -3.48 -12.42 -15.18
N CYS A 138 -2.40 -13.14 -15.50
CA CYS A 138 -1.60 -12.94 -16.70
C CYS A 138 -2.03 -13.92 -17.80
N SER A 139 -3.21 -13.71 -18.39
CA SER A 139 -3.62 -14.42 -19.61
C SER A 139 -3.08 -13.69 -20.86
N SER A 140 -2.87 -14.42 -21.95
CA SER A 140 -2.35 -13.93 -23.24
C SER A 140 -3.27 -12.90 -23.95
N SER A 141 -4.35 -12.48 -23.30
CA SER A 141 -5.30 -11.48 -23.77
C SER A 141 -5.74 -10.60 -22.60
N VAL A 142 -4.88 -9.68 -22.15
CA VAL A 142 -5.29 -8.63 -21.21
C VAL A 142 -6.08 -7.56 -21.97
N ASN A 143 -7.32 -7.89 -22.34
CA ASN A 143 -8.36 -6.90 -22.58
C ASN A 143 -9.33 -6.98 -21.38
N SER A 144 -9.29 -5.93 -20.55
CA SER A 144 -10.26 -5.60 -19.50
C SER A 144 -10.60 -6.73 -18.51
N VAL A 145 -9.84 -6.81 -17.40
CA VAL A 145 -10.36 -7.45 -16.18
C VAL A 145 -11.50 -6.57 -15.68
N LYS A 146 -12.74 -7.07 -15.79
CA LYS A 146 -13.89 -6.47 -15.12
C LYS A 146 -13.68 -6.62 -13.62
N LEU A 147 -13.67 -5.50 -12.91
CA LEU A 147 -13.81 -5.47 -11.46
C LEU A 147 -15.26 -5.86 -11.16
N ASP A 148 -15.50 -7.13 -10.89
CA ASP A 148 -16.76 -7.55 -10.27
C ASP A 148 -16.71 -7.11 -8.81
N ALA A 149 -17.49 -6.06 -8.52
CA ALA A 149 -17.86 -5.72 -7.16
C ALA A 149 -18.87 -6.75 -6.68
N SER A 150 -18.49 -7.58 -5.71
CA SER A 150 -19.41 -8.42 -4.97
C SER A 150 -19.13 -8.34 -3.46
N GLU A 151 -20.12 -7.71 -2.81
CA GLU A 151 -20.61 -7.77 -1.40
C GLU A 151 -19.63 -7.81 -0.22
#